data_AF-A0ABD1PYQ1-F1
#
_entry.id   AF-A0ABD1PYQ1-F1
#
_cell.length_a   1.000
_cell.length_b   1.000
_cell.length_c   1.000
_cell.angle_alpha   90.00
_cell.angle_beta   90.00
_cell.angle_gamma   90.00
#
_symmetry.space_group_name_H-M   'P 1'
#
loop_
_entity.id
_entity.type
_entity.pdbx_description
1 polymer ?
#
loop_
_entity_poly.entity_id
_entity_poly.type
_entity_poly.pdbx_seq_one_letter_code
_entity_poly.pdbx_strand_id
1 'polypeptide(L)'
;MRAKEVVQELARSRLSNSLVQAVALLRQRNHPGVVNFLNDLLACNKAVRSTPLSWKVPEDLSDLFLVYLKSDPSPENLVKLQYLLNISDSTSEALRAMKDR
;
A
#
# COMPACT_ATOMS: atom_id res chain seq x y z
N MET A 1 -20.65 -16.35 17.71
CA MET A 1 -20.16 -15.17 16.98
C MET A 1 -18.91 -15.61 16.20
N ARG A 2 -19.00 -16.01 14.92
CA ARG A 2 -17.85 -16.49 14.11
C ARG A 2 -17.67 -15.76 12.78
N ALA A 3 -18.53 -14.79 12.48
CA ALA A 3 -18.47 -14.06 11.21
C ALA A 3 -17.35 -13.00 11.18
N LYS A 4 -16.98 -12.40 12.32
CA LYS A 4 -15.99 -11.31 12.37
C LYS A 4 -14.55 -11.80 12.12
N GLU A 5 -14.18 -12.97 12.67
CA GLU A 5 -12.85 -13.54 12.51
C GLU A 5 -12.61 -14.06 11.09
N VAL A 6 -13.59 -14.76 10.50
CA VAL A 6 -13.52 -15.25 9.12
C VAL A 6 -13.39 -14.09 8.11
N VAL A 7 -14.09 -12.98 8.35
CA VAL A 7 -13.98 -11.77 7.50
C VAL A 7 -12.60 -11.12 7.63
N GLN A 8 -12.01 -11.10 8.83
CA GLN A 8 -10.65 -10.57 9.02
C GLN A 8 -9.58 -11.41 8.33
N GLU A 9 -9.70 -12.73 8.40
CA GLU A 9 -8.75 -13.65 7.77
C GLU A 9 -8.88 -13.61 6.23
N LEU A 10 -10.12 -13.54 5.72
CA LEU A 10 -10.39 -13.36 4.30
C LEU A 10 -9.90 -12.00 3.78
N ALA A 11 -10.09 -10.93 4.55
CA ALA A 11 -9.58 -9.60 4.20
C ALA A 11 -8.06 -9.59 4.14
N ARG A 12 -7.37 -10.25 5.09
CA ARG A 12 -5.91 -10.39 5.09
C ARG A 12 -5.42 -11.15 3.85
N SER A 13 -6.07 -12.25 3.50
CA SER A 13 -5.70 -13.03 2.31
C SER A 13 -5.94 -12.25 1.01
N ARG A 14 -7.05 -11.51 0.89
CA ARG A 14 -7.32 -10.65 -0.27
C ARG A 14 -6.30 -9.53 -0.38
N LEU A 15 -5.98 -8.88 0.73
CA LEU A 15 -5.00 -7.79 0.79
C LEU A 15 -3.59 -8.28 0.40
N SER A 16 -3.20 -9.48 0.85
CA SER A 16 -1.94 -10.12 0.46
C SER A 16 -1.89 -10.40 -1.05
N ASN A 17 -2.96 -10.99 -1.61
CA ASN A 17 -3.06 -11.24 -3.05
C ASN A 17 -3.02 -9.94 -3.87
N SER A 18 -3.67 -8.89 -3.37
CA SER A 18 -3.61 -7.56 -3.96
C SER A 18 -2.19 -7.00 -3.96
N LEU A 19 -1.46 -7.14 -2.86
CA LEU A 19 -0.10 -6.63 -2.77
C LEU A 19 0.87 -7.38 -3.70
N VAL A 20 0.69 -8.71 -3.88
CA VAL A 20 1.41 -9.49 -4.90
C VAL A 20 1.23 -8.88 -6.29
N GLN A 21 0.02 -8.43 -6.63
CA GLN A 21 -0.24 -7.77 -7.92
C GLN A 21 0.45 -6.41 -8.02
N ALA A 22 0.39 -5.59 -6.96
CA ALA A 22 1.08 -4.31 -6.93
C ALA A 22 2.61 -4.47 -7.14
N VAL A 23 3.21 -5.44 -6.43
CA VAL A 23 4.64 -5.76 -6.57
C VAL A 23 4.95 -6.33 -7.96
N ALA A 24 4.07 -7.14 -8.54
CA ALA A 24 4.24 -7.63 -9.91
C ALA A 24 4.25 -6.47 -10.92
N LEU A 25 3.34 -5.50 -10.79
CA LEU A 25 3.29 -4.30 -11.63
C LEU A 25 4.55 -3.44 -11.44
N LEU A 26 5.03 -3.29 -10.20
CA LEU A 26 6.28 -2.60 -9.89
C LEU A 26 7.48 -3.26 -10.61
N ARG A 27 7.58 -4.60 -10.57
CA ARG A 27 8.63 -5.37 -11.26
C ARG A 27 8.54 -5.27 -12.78
N GLN A 28 7.34 -5.11 -13.31
CA GLN A 28 7.10 -4.82 -14.73
C GLN A 28 7.41 -3.35 -15.09
N ARG A 29 7.85 -2.52 -14.13
CA ARG A 29 8.05 -1.07 -14.27
C ARG A 29 6.78 -0.34 -14.73
N ASN A 30 5.62 -0.92 -14.49
CA ASN A 30 4.33 -0.35 -14.83
C ASN A 30 3.88 0.63 -13.73
N HIS A 31 4.56 1.78 -13.63
CA HIS A 31 4.26 2.77 -12.60
C HIS A 31 2.81 3.29 -12.65
N PRO A 32 2.22 3.59 -13.84
CA PRO A 32 0.82 4.01 -13.91
C PRO A 32 -0.14 2.92 -13.41
N GLY A 33 0.15 1.65 -13.73
CA GLY A 33 -0.61 0.50 -13.23
C GLY A 33 -0.53 0.36 -11.71
N VAL A 34 0.66 0.54 -11.12
CA VAL A 34 0.85 0.57 -9.66
C VAL A 34 0.00 1.67 -9.03
N VAL A 35 0.04 2.89 -9.58
CA VAL A 35 -0.67 4.05 -9.03
C VAL A 35 -2.18 3.84 -9.08
N ASN A 36 -2.72 3.38 -10.22
CA ASN A 36 -4.14 3.06 -10.35
C ASN A 36 -4.55 1.95 -9.37
N PHE A 37 -3.75 0.88 -9.30
CA PHE A 37 -4.01 -0.22 -8.38
C PHE A 37 -4.05 0.22 -6.91
N LEU A 38 -3.10 1.07 -6.49
CA LEU A 38 -3.06 1.61 -5.14
C LEU A 38 -4.24 2.54 -4.86
N ASN A 39 -4.64 3.38 -5.83
CA ASN A 39 -5.85 4.19 -5.72
C ASN A 39 -7.12 3.33 -5.57
N ASP A 40 -7.26 2.28 -6.38
CA ASP A 40 -8.37 1.33 -6.29
C ASP A 40 -8.37 0.61 -4.95
N LEU A 41 -7.20 0.21 -4.45
CA LEU A 41 -7.04 -0.39 -3.13
C LEU A 41 -7.52 0.58 -2.04
N LEU A 42 -7.06 1.83 -2.05
CA LEU A 42 -7.45 2.86 -1.08
C LEU A 42 -8.94 3.20 -1.15
N ALA A 43 -9.53 3.22 -2.35
CA ALA A 43 -10.96 3.42 -2.56
C ALA A 43 -11.79 2.25 -2.02
N CYS A 44 -11.32 1.02 -2.25
CA CYS A 44 -11.95 -0.20 -1.73
C CYS A 44 -11.85 -0.28 -0.20
N ASN A 45 -10.79 0.29 0.39
CA ASN A 45 -10.51 0.20 1.81
C ASN A 45 -11.27 1.17 2.72
N LYS A 46 -12.27 1.90 2.19
CA LYS A 46 -13.20 2.70 3.01
C LYS A 46 -14.06 1.86 3.97
N ALA A 47 -14.07 0.52 3.85
CA ALA A 47 -15.03 -0.33 4.58
C ALA A 47 -14.43 -1.38 5.54
N VAL A 48 -13.11 -1.57 5.62
CA VAL A 48 -12.55 -2.61 6.49
C VAL A 48 -11.43 -2.05 7.34
N ARG A 49 -11.62 -2.13 8.67
CA ARG A 49 -10.65 -1.83 9.73
C ARG A 49 -9.33 -2.54 9.40
N SER A 50 -8.45 -1.83 8.71
CA SER A 50 -7.27 -2.43 8.10
C SER A 50 -6.23 -2.66 9.17
N THR A 51 -5.88 -3.92 9.37
CA THR A 51 -4.67 -4.26 10.12
C THR A 51 -3.47 -3.94 9.23
N PRO A 52 -2.38 -3.37 9.77
CA PRO A 52 -1.17 -3.09 9.01
C PRO A 52 -0.67 -4.35 8.32
N LEU A 53 -0.21 -4.24 7.08
CA LEU A 53 0.30 -5.35 6.30
C LEU A 53 1.57 -5.93 6.92
N SER A 54 1.63 -7.27 7.04
CA SER A 54 2.88 -8.00 7.28
C SER A 54 3.36 -8.55 5.94
N TRP A 55 4.18 -7.76 5.24
CA TRP A 55 4.85 -8.20 4.02
C TRP A 55 6.29 -8.62 4.34
N LYS A 56 6.80 -9.62 3.62
CA LYS A 56 8.12 -10.21 3.89
C LYS A 56 9.30 -9.36 3.40
N VAL A 57 9.07 -8.41 2.50
CA VAL A 57 10.12 -7.62 1.83
C VAL A 57 9.84 -6.12 2.01
N PRO A 58 10.35 -5.49 3.08
CA PRO A 58 10.11 -4.07 3.38
C PRO A 58 10.49 -3.11 2.24
N GLU A 59 11.46 -3.49 1.41
CA GLU A 59 11.94 -2.73 0.26
C GLU A 59 10.88 -2.60 -0.83
N ASP A 60 10.16 -3.69 -1.14
CA ASP A 60 9.07 -3.69 -2.12
C ASP A 60 7.97 -2.68 -1.71
N LEU A 61 7.70 -2.57 -0.40
CA LEU A 61 6.71 -1.60 0.13
C LEU A 61 7.18 -0.16 -0.01
N SER A 62 8.48 0.07 0.23
CA SER A 62 9.12 1.38 0.12
C SER A 62 9.10 1.85 -1.33
N ASP A 63 9.37 0.97 -2.29
CA ASP A 63 9.31 1.25 -3.72
C ASP A 63 7.87 1.54 -4.18
N LEU A 64 6.87 0.78 -3.71
CA LEU A 64 5.46 1.05 -3.98
C LEU A 64 5.05 2.44 -3.47
N PHE A 65 5.46 2.79 -2.25
CA PHE A 65 5.18 4.09 -1.66
C PHE A 65 5.87 5.21 -2.44
N LEU A 66 7.13 5.02 -2.86
CA LEU A 66 7.88 6.00 -3.65
C LEU A 66 7.26 6.24 -5.03
N VAL A 67 6.86 5.18 -5.74
CA VAL A 67 6.16 5.29 -7.04
C VAL A 67 4.85 6.05 -6.87
N TYR A 68 4.09 5.74 -5.83
CA TYR A 68 2.85 6.44 -5.54
C TYR A 68 3.11 7.91 -5.21
N LEU A 69 4.09 8.22 -4.36
CA LEU A 69 4.48 9.57 -3.97
C LEU A 69 4.92 10.44 -5.16
N LYS A 70 5.65 9.85 -6.12
CA LYS A 70 6.07 10.50 -7.38
C LYS A 70 4.92 10.87 -8.31
N SER A 71 3.74 10.31 -8.08
CA SER A 71 2.55 10.59 -8.89
C SER A 71 1.67 11.70 -8.31
N ASP A 72 2.21 12.48 -7.37
CA ASP A 72 1.56 13.59 -6.68
C ASP A 72 0.14 13.29 -6.14
N PRO A 73 -0.03 12.23 -5.33
CA PRO A 73 -1.31 11.87 -4.74
C PRO A 73 -1.71 12.84 -3.63
N SER A 74 -2.99 12.83 -3.25
CA SER A 74 -3.48 13.66 -2.15
C SER A 74 -2.80 13.29 -0.81
N PRO A 75 -2.57 14.26 0.09
CA PRO A 75 -1.98 14.00 1.41
C PRO A 75 -2.76 12.96 2.23
N GLU A 76 -4.09 12.95 2.08
CA GLU A 76 -4.95 11.98 2.75
C GLU A 76 -4.68 10.55 2.26
N ASN A 77 -4.51 10.36 0.95
CA ASN A 77 -4.18 9.05 0.39
C ASN A 77 -2.77 8.60 0.77
N LEU A 78 -1.83 9.53 0.91
CA LEU A 78 -0.47 9.23 1.39
C LEU A 78 -0.48 8.69 2.80
N VAL A 79 -1.18 9.35 3.73
CA VAL A 79 -1.28 8.91 5.13
C VAL A 79 -1.94 7.53 5.21
N LYS A 80 -3.03 7.31 4.45
CA LYS A 80 -3.70 6.01 4.40
C LYS A 80 -2.79 4.91 3.84
N LEU A 81 -2.06 5.18 2.77
CA LEU A 81 -1.15 4.22 2.16
C LEU A 81 0.03 3.91 3.10
N GLN A 82 0.61 4.93 3.75
CA GLN A 82 1.68 4.76 4.72
C GLN A 82 1.24 3.83 5.86
N TYR A 83 0.06 4.06 6.43
CA TYR A 83 -0.51 3.20 7.47
C TYR A 83 -0.76 1.77 6.97
N LEU A 84 -1.31 1.62 5.75
CA LEU A 84 -1.63 0.34 5.15
C LEU A 84 -0.37 -0.51 4.91
N LEU A 85 0.66 0.10 4.34
CA LEU A 85 1.95 -0.53 4.08
C LEU A 85 2.80 -0.66 5.37
N ASN A 86 2.30 -0.21 6.52
CA ASN A 86 3.03 -0.24 7.79
C ASN A 86 4.41 0.44 7.71
N ILE A 87 4.48 1.56 6.97
CA ILE A 87 5.72 2.33 6.77
C ILE A 87 5.91 3.26 7.96
N SER A 88 7.08 3.17 8.61
CA SER A 88 7.44 4.07 9.72
C SER A 88 7.55 5.52 9.25
N ASP A 89 7.31 6.48 10.15
CA ASP A 89 7.46 7.90 9.84
C ASP A 89 8.87 8.23 9.33
N SER A 90 9.91 7.64 9.93
CA SER A 90 11.30 7.78 9.47
C SER A 90 11.52 7.32 8.03
N THR A 91 10.88 6.23 7.61
CA THR A 91 10.99 5.71 6.25
C THR A 91 10.19 6.58 5.28
N SER A 92 8.99 7.02 5.69
CA SER A 92 8.14 7.95 4.92
C SER A 92 8.87 9.27 4.64
N GLU A 93 9.51 9.86 5.66
CA GLU A 93 10.32 11.07 5.52
C GLU A 93 11.52 10.88 4.58
N ALA A 94 12.25 9.77 4.73
CA ALA A 94 13.37 9.45 3.83
C ALA A 94 12.91 9.32 2.37
N LEU A 95 11.79 8.63 2.12
CA LEU A 95 11.22 8.47 0.78
C LEU A 95 10.69 9.79 0.21
N ARG A 96 10.18 10.69 1.05
CA ARG A 96 9.80 12.05 0.65
C ARG A 96 11.01 12.87 0.21
N ALA A 97 12.07 12.86 1.00
CA ALA A 97 13.32 13.52 0.64
C ALA A 97 13.93 12.97 -0.67
N MET A 98 13.71 11.69 -0.98
CA MET A 98 14.14 11.08 -2.25
C MET A 98 13.28 11.49 -3.46
N LYS A 99 12.01 11.88 -3.27
CA LYS A 99 11.19 12.42 -4.35
C LYS A 99 11.62 13.84 -4.73
N ASP A 100 11.98 14.64 -3.73
CA ASP A 100 12.31 16.06 -3.91
C ASP A 100 13.72 16.27 -4.50
N ARG A 101 14.42 15.19 -4.82
CA ARG A 101 15.79 15.16 -5.31
C ARG A 101 15.86 14.64 -6.75
#